data_AF-A0A0F9N373-F1
#
_entry.id   AF-A0A0F9N373-F1
#
_cell.length_a   1.000
_cell.length_b   1.000
_cell.length_c   1.000
_cell.angle_alpha   90.00
_cell.angle_beta   90.00
_cell.angle_gamma   90.00
#
_symmetry.space_group_name_H-M   'P 1'
#
loop_
_entity.id
_entity.type
_entity.pdbx_description
1 polymer ?
#
loop_
_entity_poly.entity_id
_entity_poly.type
_entity_poly.pdbx_seq_one_letter_code
_entity_poly.pdbx_strand_id
1 'polypeptide(L)'
;MSEATKLIEENLSKLKLWANTVPKQTFQVNLWHVLSEKDGDIIRTVIYKRDNYRCQICGKKSVQIHAHEQWKFDYSKELQILEDIISLCTPCHYNIHLGYSGGFEKSEREKVITHWCNINQKTREDFSAYVLNVFALSTIKEKKFIFFSSSIF
;
A
#
# COMPACT_ATOMS: atom_id res chain seq x y z
N MET A 1 17.43 1.99 -14.84
CA MET A 1 17.07 2.59 -13.53
C MET A 1 18.35 3.07 -12.87
N SER A 2 18.31 4.05 -11.96
CA SER A 2 19.42 4.15 -11.02
C SER A 2 19.34 2.96 -10.06
N GLU A 3 20.48 2.33 -9.78
CA GLU A 3 20.68 1.28 -8.75
C GLU A 3 19.94 1.64 -7.44
N ALA A 4 19.91 2.93 -7.13
CA ALA A 4 19.31 3.53 -5.95
C ALA A 4 17.80 3.24 -5.77
N THR A 5 17.00 3.14 -6.85
CA THR A 5 15.55 2.88 -6.72
C THR A 5 15.26 1.47 -6.23
N LYS A 6 15.91 0.49 -6.86
CA LYS A 6 15.82 -0.93 -6.46
C LYS A 6 16.23 -1.08 -5.01
N LEU A 7 17.33 -0.43 -4.63
CA LEU A 7 17.85 -0.49 -3.27
C LEU A 7 16.89 0.09 -2.22
N ILE A 8 16.20 1.20 -2.50
CA ILE A 8 15.22 1.78 -1.56
C ILE A 8 14.03 0.83 -1.38
N GLU A 9 13.43 0.34 -2.47
CA GLU A 9 12.30 -0.57 -2.38
C GLU A 9 12.68 -1.90 -1.72
N GLU A 10 13.82 -2.48 -2.09
CA GLU A 10 14.35 -3.71 -1.47
C GLU A 10 14.61 -3.55 0.02
N ASN A 11 15.05 -2.38 0.47
CA ASN A 11 15.24 -2.12 1.90
C ASN A 11 13.92 -1.92 2.64
N LEU A 12 12.96 -1.23 2.02
CA LEU A 12 11.62 -1.05 2.59
C LEU A 12 10.86 -2.39 2.66
N SER A 13 10.96 -3.23 1.64
CA SER A 13 10.23 -4.49 1.54
C SER A 13 10.70 -5.57 2.52
N LYS A 14 11.83 -5.36 3.20
CA LYS A 14 12.30 -6.20 4.31
C LYS A 14 11.50 -5.97 5.60
N LEU A 15 10.80 -4.85 5.71
CA LEU A 15 9.93 -4.56 6.85
C LEU A 15 8.61 -5.32 6.68
N LYS A 16 8.08 -5.82 7.79
CA LYS A 16 6.82 -6.55 7.80
C LYS A 16 5.63 -5.66 7.43
N LEU A 17 5.61 -4.43 7.92
CA LEU A 17 4.66 -3.40 7.52
C LEU A 17 5.41 -2.26 6.81
N TRP A 18 5.27 -2.17 5.50
CA TRP A 18 5.89 -1.12 4.68
C TRP A 18 4.91 -0.59 3.63
N ALA A 19 5.18 0.60 3.12
CA ALA A 19 4.32 1.29 2.16
C ALA A 19 4.82 1.03 0.75
N ASN A 20 4.23 0.03 0.11
CA ASN A 20 4.42 -0.22 -1.31
C ASN A 20 3.51 0.72 -2.12
N THR A 21 3.87 1.99 -2.14
CA THR A 21 3.03 3.02 -2.77
C THR A 21 2.90 2.80 -4.27
N VAL A 22 1.72 3.08 -4.80
CA VAL A 22 1.46 3.16 -6.23
C VAL A 22 1.67 4.60 -6.72
N PRO A 23 2.04 4.83 -7.99
CA PRO A 23 2.05 6.16 -8.62
C PRO A 23 0.68 6.87 -8.55
N LYS A 24 0.67 8.20 -8.57
CA LYS A 24 -0.54 9.00 -8.32
C LYS A 24 -1.53 8.87 -9.46
N GLN A 25 -0.96 8.72 -10.64
CA GLN A 25 -1.63 8.53 -11.90
C GLN A 25 -2.39 7.20 -11.91
N THR A 26 -1.88 6.16 -11.26
CA THR A 26 -2.53 4.84 -11.20
C THR A 26 -3.34 4.63 -9.91
N PHE A 27 -3.14 5.45 -8.87
CA PHE A 27 -3.91 5.41 -7.63
C PHE A 27 -5.43 5.57 -7.86
N GLN A 28 -5.83 6.39 -8.83
CA GLN A 28 -7.24 6.63 -9.16
C GLN A 28 -7.86 5.56 -10.05
N VAL A 29 -7.04 4.71 -10.70
CA VAL A 29 -7.48 3.62 -11.58
C VAL A 29 -7.32 2.29 -10.83
N ASN A 30 -7.96 2.21 -9.66
CA ASN A 30 -7.98 0.99 -8.85
C ASN A 30 -9.12 0.05 -9.28
N LEU A 31 -9.01 -1.23 -8.92
CA LEU A 31 -10.00 -2.26 -9.24
C LEU A 31 -11.41 -1.85 -8.81
N TRP A 32 -11.53 -1.19 -7.66
CA TRP A 32 -12.83 -0.80 -7.10
C TRP A 32 -13.55 0.26 -7.93
N HIS A 33 -12.84 1.03 -8.75
CA HIS A 33 -13.43 1.99 -9.68
C HIS A 33 -13.90 1.33 -10.99
N VAL A 34 -13.25 0.23 -11.38
CA VAL A 34 -13.57 -0.52 -12.61
C VAL A 34 -14.75 -1.47 -12.40
N LEU A 35 -14.92 -1.98 -11.17
CA LEU A 35 -15.99 -2.90 -10.83
C LEU A 35 -17.30 -2.20 -10.49
N SER A 36 -18.42 -2.89 -10.72
CA SER A 36 -19.69 -2.51 -10.12
C SER A 36 -19.61 -2.66 -8.59
N GLU A 37 -20.43 -1.89 -7.86
CA GLU A 37 -20.51 -2.00 -6.39
C GLU A 37 -20.78 -3.44 -5.94
N LYS A 38 -21.72 -4.12 -6.64
CA LYS A 38 -22.09 -5.50 -6.38
C LYS A 38 -20.91 -6.47 -6.56
N ASP A 39 -20.15 -6.34 -7.64
CA ASP A 39 -19.00 -7.21 -7.90
C ASP A 39 -17.87 -6.93 -6.89
N GLY A 40 -17.67 -5.66 -6.54
CA GLY A 40 -16.75 -5.25 -5.49
C GLY A 40 -17.08 -5.91 -4.15
N ASP A 41 -18.35 -5.93 -3.76
CA ASP A 41 -18.79 -6.53 -2.49
C ASP A 41 -18.67 -8.04 -2.47
N ILE A 42 -18.92 -8.71 -3.60
CA ILE A 42 -18.67 -10.15 -3.75
C ILE A 42 -17.18 -10.44 -3.53
N ILE A 43 -16.30 -9.70 -4.22
CA ILE A 43 -14.85 -9.89 -4.11
C ILE A 43 -14.37 -9.62 -2.68
N ARG A 44 -14.77 -8.50 -2.07
CA ARG A 44 -14.45 -8.17 -0.67
C ARG A 44 -14.89 -9.30 0.27
N THR A 45 -16.10 -9.81 0.11
CA THR A 45 -16.64 -10.91 0.93
C THR A 45 -15.79 -12.17 0.80
N VAL A 46 -15.39 -12.54 -0.41
CA VAL A 46 -14.51 -13.70 -0.66
C VAL A 46 -13.16 -13.51 0.01
N ILE A 47 -12.54 -12.34 -0.15
CA ILE A 47 -11.23 -12.01 0.45
C ILE A 47 -11.31 -12.06 1.98
N TYR A 48 -12.31 -11.41 2.57
CA TYR A 48 -12.48 -11.38 4.03
C TYR A 48 -12.67 -12.78 4.61
N LYS A 49 -13.41 -13.66 3.92
CA LYS A 49 -13.57 -15.06 4.31
C LYS A 49 -12.27 -15.86 4.16
N ARG A 50 -11.58 -15.74 3.02
CA ARG A 50 -10.28 -16.38 2.74
C ARG A 50 -9.28 -16.06 3.84
N ASP A 51 -9.25 -14.78 4.24
CA ASP A 51 -8.33 -14.23 5.22
C ASP A 51 -8.79 -14.45 6.67
N ASN A 52 -9.89 -15.18 6.88
CA ASN A 52 -10.49 -15.45 8.19
C ASN A 52 -10.71 -14.18 9.02
N TYR A 53 -11.12 -13.09 8.35
CA TYR A 53 -11.35 -11.78 8.93
C TYR A 53 -10.15 -11.25 9.76
N ARG A 54 -8.93 -11.55 9.29
CA ARG A 54 -7.67 -11.14 9.92
C ARG A 54 -6.85 -10.26 9.00
N CYS A 55 -6.18 -9.28 9.60
CA CYS A 55 -5.16 -8.51 8.89
C CYS A 55 -4.02 -9.43 8.43
N GLN A 56 -3.74 -9.47 7.13
CA GLN A 56 -2.70 -10.34 6.56
C GLN A 56 -1.28 -9.83 6.85
N ILE A 57 -1.13 -8.60 7.33
CA ILE A 57 0.17 -8.08 7.78
C ILE A 57 0.38 -8.34 9.28
N CYS A 58 -0.49 -7.81 10.14
CA CYS A 58 -0.27 -7.84 11.59
C CYS A 58 -1.00 -8.96 12.33
N GLY A 59 -1.89 -9.71 11.67
CA GLY A 59 -2.63 -10.84 12.25
C GLY A 59 -3.80 -10.44 13.17
N LYS A 60 -4.08 -9.14 13.36
CA LYS A 60 -5.20 -8.67 14.19
C LYS A 60 -6.54 -9.21 13.66
N LYS A 61 -7.41 -9.63 14.59
CA LYS A 61 -8.80 -10.06 14.38
C LYS A 61 -9.76 -9.14 15.15
N SER A 62 -11.07 -9.26 14.89
CA SER A 62 -12.11 -8.50 15.60
C SER A 62 -11.93 -6.98 15.49
N VAL A 63 -11.44 -6.53 14.34
CA VAL A 63 -11.25 -5.12 13.98
C VAL A 63 -11.89 -4.87 12.63
N GLN A 64 -12.12 -3.61 12.28
CA GLN A 64 -12.48 -3.26 10.91
C GLN A 64 -11.38 -3.72 9.95
N ILE A 65 -11.80 -4.42 8.89
CA ILE A 65 -10.93 -4.92 7.82
C ILE A 65 -11.29 -4.25 6.50
N HIS A 66 -10.27 -3.98 5.69
CA HIS A 66 -10.37 -3.37 4.38
C HIS A 66 -9.66 -4.25 3.37
N ALA A 67 -10.25 -4.45 2.20
CA ALA A 67 -9.59 -5.14 1.10
C ALA A 67 -8.62 -4.17 0.41
N HIS A 68 -7.37 -4.59 0.26
CA HIS A 68 -6.30 -3.77 -0.27
C HIS A 68 -5.54 -4.50 -1.38
N GLU A 69 -5.38 -3.84 -2.51
CA GLU A 69 -4.62 -4.35 -3.66
C GLU A 69 -3.12 -4.35 -3.38
N GLN A 70 -2.48 -5.51 -3.54
CA GLN A 70 -1.03 -5.61 -3.56
C GLN A 70 -0.50 -5.53 -4.97
N TRP A 71 0.50 -4.68 -5.17
CA TRP A 71 1.05 -4.39 -6.49
C TRP A 71 2.51 -4.80 -6.59
N LYS A 72 2.87 -5.42 -7.70
CA LYS A 72 4.25 -5.69 -8.09
C LYS A 72 4.65 -4.78 -9.25
N PHE A 73 5.88 -4.29 -9.21
CA PHE A 73 6.41 -3.38 -10.22
C PHE A 73 7.55 -4.05 -10.99
N ASP A 74 7.37 -4.23 -12.30
CA ASP A 74 8.45 -4.56 -13.23
C ASP A 74 8.97 -3.27 -13.85
N TYR A 75 10.00 -2.70 -13.23
CA TYR A 75 10.58 -1.44 -13.70
C TYR A 75 11.37 -1.54 -15.02
N SER A 76 11.71 -2.75 -15.46
CA SER A 76 12.39 -2.94 -16.75
C SER A 76 11.41 -2.77 -17.91
N LYS A 77 10.16 -3.20 -17.68
CA LYS A 77 9.05 -3.09 -18.64
C LYS A 77 8.07 -1.96 -18.32
N GLU A 78 8.29 -1.27 -17.21
CA GLU A 78 7.42 -0.21 -16.69
C GLU A 78 5.97 -0.70 -16.48
N LEU A 79 5.83 -1.93 -15.97
CA LEU A 79 4.53 -2.55 -15.66
C LEU A 79 4.21 -2.50 -14.16
N GLN A 80 2.96 -2.15 -13.87
CA GLN A 80 2.32 -2.32 -12.56
C GLN A 80 1.36 -3.52 -12.65
N ILE A 81 1.55 -4.51 -11.81
CA ILE A 81 0.84 -5.81 -11.86
C ILE A 81 0.10 -6.01 -10.54
N LEU A 82 -1.22 -6.21 -10.60
CA LEU A 82 -2.01 -6.60 -9.43
C LEU A 82 -1.65 -8.04 -9.06
N GLU A 83 -1.01 -8.22 -7.91
CA GLU A 83 -0.49 -9.53 -7.47
C GLU A 83 -1.50 -10.26 -6.57
N ASP A 84 -2.15 -9.53 -5.65
CA ASP A 84 -3.16 -10.09 -4.75
C ASP A 84 -4.08 -8.96 -4.24
N ILE A 85 -5.16 -9.33 -3.56
CA ILE A 85 -5.96 -8.43 -2.74
C ILE A 85 -6.05 -9.03 -1.35
N ILE A 86 -5.66 -8.30 -0.31
CA ILE A 86 -5.59 -8.80 1.06
C ILE A 86 -6.42 -7.99 2.04
N SER A 87 -6.83 -8.63 3.13
CA SER A 87 -7.52 -7.98 4.24
C SER A 87 -6.52 -7.27 5.15
N LEU A 88 -6.75 -5.99 5.42
CA LEU A 88 -5.93 -5.16 6.29
C LEU A 88 -6.75 -4.49 7.39
N CYS A 89 -6.19 -4.41 8.59
CA CYS A 89 -6.77 -3.53 9.62
C CYS A 89 -6.47 -2.06 9.28
N THR A 90 -7.26 -1.13 9.84
CA THR A 90 -7.13 0.31 9.56
C THR A 90 -5.70 0.86 9.71
N PRO A 91 -4.92 0.56 10.79
CA PRO A 91 -3.55 1.07 10.89
C PRO A 91 -2.58 0.53 9.82
N CYS A 92 -2.71 -0.75 9.43
CA CYS A 92 -1.91 -1.30 8.34
C CYS A 92 -2.31 -0.69 6.99
N HIS A 93 -3.61 -0.56 6.75
CA HIS A 93 -4.16 0.04 5.55
C HIS A 93 -3.66 1.49 5.38
N TYR A 94 -3.75 2.29 6.44
CA TYR A 94 -3.28 3.67 6.44
C TYR A 94 -1.76 3.77 6.26
N ASN A 95 -0.99 2.88 6.88
CA ASN A 95 0.45 2.85 6.68
C ASN A 95 0.83 2.62 5.21
N ILE A 96 0.14 1.72 4.51
CA ILE A 96 0.49 1.42 3.11
C ILE A 96 0.24 2.61 2.18
N HIS A 97 -0.69 3.49 2.55
CA HIS A 97 -0.99 4.73 1.84
C HIS A 97 -0.16 5.94 2.32
N LEU A 98 0.89 5.73 3.13
CA LEU A 98 1.85 6.79 3.46
C LEU A 98 2.46 7.34 2.16
N GLY A 99 2.27 8.64 1.90
CA GLY A 99 2.67 9.28 0.64
C GLY A 99 1.49 9.87 -0.16
N TYR A 100 0.27 9.35 0.02
CA TYR A 100 -0.93 9.81 -0.72
C TYR A 100 -1.87 10.72 0.05
N SER A 101 -1.77 10.78 1.37
CA SER A 101 -2.76 11.49 2.18
C SER A 101 -2.11 12.39 3.23
N GLY A 102 -2.08 13.68 2.92
CA GLY A 102 -2.01 14.77 3.90
C GLY A 102 -3.30 14.93 4.71
N GLY A 103 -3.88 13.84 5.21
CA GLY A 103 -5.22 13.83 5.81
C GLY A 103 -5.40 12.85 6.96
N PHE A 104 -4.36 12.61 7.76
CA PHE A 104 -4.56 11.94 9.03
C PHE A 104 -4.93 12.98 10.09
N GLU A 105 -6.03 12.75 10.80
CA GLU A 105 -6.19 13.37 12.11
C GLU A 105 -4.98 12.99 12.98
N LYS A 106 -4.55 13.90 13.86
CA LYS A 106 -3.36 13.68 14.71
C LYS A 106 -3.45 12.38 15.52
N SER A 107 -4.65 12.02 15.96
CA SER A 107 -4.97 10.78 16.69
C SER A 107 -4.74 9.53 15.84
N GLU A 108 -5.12 9.54 14.57
CA GLU A 108 -4.91 8.43 13.63
C GLU A 108 -3.44 8.28 13.26
N ARG A 109 -2.72 9.40 13.13
CA ARG A 109 -1.27 9.39 12.87
C ARG A 109 -0.50 8.69 13.99
N GLU A 110 -0.84 8.99 15.25
CA GLU A 110 -0.21 8.37 16.41
C GLU A 110 -0.42 6.85 16.40
N LYS A 111 -1.65 6.39 16.15
CA LYS A 111 -1.98 4.96 16.06
C LYS A 111 -1.16 4.25 14.98
N VAL A 112 -0.98 4.88 13.81
CA VAL A 112 -0.18 4.33 12.72
C VAL A 112 1.29 4.22 13.13
N ILE A 113 1.87 5.27 13.74
CA ILE A 113 3.26 5.26 14.19
C ILE A 113 3.49 4.15 15.22
N THR A 114 2.67 4.11 16.29
CA THR A 114 2.78 3.10 17.35
C THR A 114 2.59 1.70 16.76
N HIS A 115 1.63 1.51 15.87
CA HIS A 115 1.41 0.22 15.24
C HIS A 115 2.61 -0.23 14.39
N TRP A 116 3.15 0.66 13.55
CA TRP A 116 4.31 0.35 12.72
C TRP A 116 5.54 -0.01 13.57
N CYS A 117 5.81 0.77 14.62
CA CYS A 117 6.91 0.50 15.55
C CYS A 117 6.79 -0.89 16.17
N ASN A 118 5.59 -1.25 16.63
CA ASN A 118 5.33 -2.55 17.24
C ASN A 118 5.47 -3.71 16.25
N ILE A 119 4.95 -3.56 15.02
CA ILE A 119 4.97 -4.64 14.02
C ILE A 119 6.38 -4.88 13.46
N ASN A 120 7.16 -3.81 13.30
CA ASN A 120 8.51 -3.91 12.77
C ASN A 120 9.59 -4.03 13.85
N GLN A 121 9.24 -3.91 15.14
CA GLN A 121 10.18 -3.87 16.27
C GLN A 121 11.22 -2.76 16.11
N LYS A 122 10.73 -1.54 15.85
CA LYS A 122 11.51 -0.36 15.48
C LYS A 122 11.13 0.86 16.32
N THR A 123 11.98 1.87 16.36
CA THR A 123 11.71 3.09 17.13
C THR A 123 10.92 4.12 16.31
N ARG A 124 10.56 5.24 16.94
CA ARG A 124 9.87 6.36 16.25
C ARG A 124 10.82 7.12 15.33
N GLU A 125 12.11 7.13 15.66
CA GLU A 125 13.18 7.67 14.82
C GLU A 125 13.31 6.84 13.55
N ASP A 126 13.29 5.51 13.67
CA ASP A 126 13.24 4.59 12.53
C ASP A 126 12.01 4.85 11.64
N PHE A 127 10.83 5.08 12.25
CA PHE A 127 9.62 5.42 11.51
C PHE A 127 9.79 6.71 10.69
N SER A 128 10.48 7.70 11.27
CA SER A 128 10.73 8.98 10.59
C SER A 128 11.63 8.79 9.36
N ALA A 129 12.70 8.00 9.49
CA ALA A 129 13.56 7.63 8.37
C ALA A 129 12.81 6.80 7.31
N TYR A 130 11.95 5.87 7.76
CA TYR A 130 11.08 5.09 6.90
C TYR A 130 10.16 5.97 6.05
N VAL A 131 9.50 6.96 6.65
CA VAL A 131 8.63 7.91 5.93
C VAL A 131 9.40 8.66 4.84
N LEU A 132 10.61 9.13 5.12
CA LEU A 132 11.45 9.82 4.11
C LEU A 132 11.77 8.90 2.92
N ASN A 133 12.12 7.65 3.19
CA ASN A 133 12.38 6.65 2.13
C ASN A 133 11.13 6.33 1.33
N VAL A 134 9.96 6.24 1.96
CA VAL A 134 8.67 6.04 1.28
C VAL A 134 8.35 7.22 0.35
N PHE A 135 8.58 8.46 0.77
CA PHE A 135 8.41 9.64 -0.08
C PHE A 135 9.39 9.64 -1.26
N ALA A 136 10.65 9.27 -1.03
CA ALA A 136 11.65 9.14 -2.09
C ALA A 136 11.23 8.08 -3.12
N LEU A 137 10.79 6.89 -2.68
CA LEU A 137 10.30 5.84 -3.55
C LEU A 137 9.08 6.29 -4.36
N SER A 138 8.10 6.92 -3.71
CA SER A 138 6.87 7.42 -4.34
C SER A 138 7.18 8.41 -5.45
N THR A 139 8.08 9.37 -5.18
CA THR A 139 8.53 10.37 -6.17
C THR A 139 9.19 9.72 -7.39
N ILE A 140 9.92 8.62 -7.18
CA ILE A 140 10.54 7.89 -8.29
C ILE A 140 9.49 7.14 -9.10
N LYS A 141 8.56 6.44 -8.44
CA LYS A 141 7.46 5.71 -9.10
C LYS A 141 6.61 6.64 -9.96
N GLU A 142 6.28 7.83 -9.47
CA GLU A 142 5.52 8.86 -10.22
C GLU A 142 6.19 9.30 -11.53
N LYS A 143 7.53 9.34 -11.60
CA LYS A 143 8.26 9.73 -12.81
C LYS A 143 8.36 8.60 -13.85
N LYS A 144 8.16 7.36 -13.41
CA LYS A 144 8.46 6.14 -14.18
C LYS A 144 7.23 5.47 -14.77
N PHE A 145 6.15 5.40 -14.01
CA PHE A 145 4.91 4.76 -14.44
C PHE A 145 3.94 5.85 -14.88
N ILE A 146 4.06 6.25 -16.15
CA ILE A 146 3.14 7.19 -16.78
C ILE A 146 2.00 6.39 -17.41
N PHE A 147 0.76 6.66 -17.01
CA PHE A 147 -0.41 6.07 -17.65
C PHE A 147 -0.57 6.69 -19.05
N PHE A 148 -0.24 5.93 -20.10
CA PHE A 148 -0.73 6.24 -21.44
C PHE A 148 -2.18 5.79 -21.52
N SER A 149 -3.11 6.72 -21.29
CA SER A 149 -4.47 6.61 -21.77
C SER A 149 -4.44 6.68 -23.31
N SER A 150 -4.04 5.60 -23.98
CA SER A 150 -4.53 5.41 -25.35
C SER A 150 -6.01 5.08 -25.20
N SER A 151 -6.85 6.00 -25.64
CA SER A 151 -8.27 5.78 -25.86
C SER A 151 -8.46 4.45 -26.59
N ILE A 152 -8.83 3.41 -25.84
CA ILE A 152 -9.41 2.18 -26.38
C ILE A 152 -10.83 2.16 -25.83
N PHE A 153 -11.64 3.00 -26.44
CA PHE A 153 -13.07 2.80 -26.69
C PHE A 153 -13.31 3.27 -28.13
#